data_AF-X0W120-F1
#
_entry.id   AF-X0W120-F1
#
_cell.length_a   1.000
_cell.length_b   1.000
_cell.length_c   1.000
_cell.angle_alpha   90.00
_cell.angle_beta   90.00
_cell.angle_gamma   90.00
#
_symmetry.space_group_name_H-M   'P 1'
#
loop_
_entity.id
_entity.type
_entity.pdbx_description
1 polymer ?
#
loop_
_entity_poly.entity_id
_entity_poly.type
_entity_poly.pdbx_seq_one_letter_code
_entity_poly.pdbx_strand_id
1 'polypeptide(L)'
;MSTLRRFLGYLSPYPGLLVLVGLSMIGGICTELFLPRLLGMVIDRGLSTKSMSAVLRYTGFLGLTAMVRAGLHYLQGYSRERAGQEVIRSLRHQLYARLQRLSFTYYTMNPTGDLMSRLTSDVHSILDFVEGRIQA
;
A
#
# COMPACT_ATOMS: atom_id res chain seq x y z
N MET A 1 16.40 2.54 -16.74
CA MET A 1 14.92 2.48 -16.90
C MET A 1 14.38 1.08 -17.26
N SER A 2 15.18 0.12 -17.75
CA SER A 2 14.71 -1.24 -18.08
C SER A 2 14.35 -2.10 -16.86
N THR A 3 15.01 -1.92 -15.72
CA THR A 3 14.77 -2.66 -14.46
C THR A 3 13.40 -2.37 -13.85
N LEU A 4 13.02 -1.09 -13.78
CA LEU A 4 11.70 -0.64 -13.33
C LEU A 4 10.57 -1.20 -14.20
N ARG A 5 10.75 -1.20 -15.53
CA ARG A 5 9.77 -1.77 -16.47
C ARG A 5 9.62 -3.28 -16.31
N ARG A 6 10.72 -3.98 -16.00
CA ARG A 6 10.70 -5.42 -15.71
C ARG A 6 9.95 -5.72 -14.41
N PHE A 7 10.11 -4.87 -13.40
CA PHE A 7 9.37 -4.95 -12.13
C PHE A 7 7.87 -4.69 -12.31
N LEU A 8 7.50 -3.69 -13.11
CA LEU A 8 6.11 -3.44 -13.52
C LEU A 8 5.49 -4.64 -14.24
N GLY A 9 6.28 -5.44 -14.95
CA GLY A 9 5.85 -6.71 -15.53
C GLY A 9 5.40 -7.76 -14.50
N TYR A 10 5.89 -7.70 -13.26
CA TYR A 10 5.44 -8.59 -12.17
C TYR A 10 4.13 -8.12 -11.51
N LEU A 11 3.76 -6.85 -11.70
CA LEU A 11 2.47 -6.28 -11.29
C LEU A 11 1.37 -6.47 -12.34
N SER A 12 1.74 -6.66 -13.61
CA SER A 12 0.84 -6.95 -14.74
C SER A 12 -0.20 -8.06 -14.52
N PRO A 13 0.08 -9.18 -13.81
CA PRO A 13 -0.92 -10.24 -13.61
C PRO A 13 -2.00 -9.92 -12.57
N TYR A 14 -1.93 -8.77 -11.86
CA TYR A 14 -2.88 -8.41 -10.79
C TYR A 14 -3.67 -7.11 -11.09
N PRO A 15 -4.40 -7.01 -12.22
CA PRO A 15 -5.09 -5.79 -12.62
C PRO A 15 -6.17 -5.35 -11.62
N GLY A 16 -6.88 -6.30 -11.00
CA GLY A 16 -7.90 -5.98 -10.00
C GLY A 16 -7.34 -5.33 -8.73
N LEU A 17 -6.14 -5.74 -8.32
CA LEU A 17 -5.45 -5.15 -7.16
C LEU A 17 -4.91 -3.75 -7.48
N LEU A 18 -4.39 -3.55 -8.70
CA LEU A 18 -3.95 -2.23 -9.17
C LEU A 18 -5.12 -1.23 -9.24
N VAL A 19 -6.27 -1.67 -9.75
CA VAL A 19 -7.49 -0.84 -9.78
C VAL A 19 -7.96 -0.51 -8.36
N LEU A 20 -7.94 -1.47 -7.44
CA LEU A 20 -8.32 -1.26 -6.05
C LEU A 20 -7.38 -0.27 -5.33
N VAL A 21 -6.07 -0.39 -5.55
CA VAL A 21 -5.08 0.57 -5.05
C VAL A 21 -5.33 1.95 -5.64
N GLY A 22 -5.54 2.07 -6.95
CA GLY A 22 -5.83 3.34 -7.60
C GLY A 22 -7.10 4.01 -7.08
N LEU A 23 -8.19 3.25 -6.97
CA LEU A 23 -9.48 3.75 -6.50
C LEU A 23 -9.43 4.18 -5.03
N SER A 24 -8.80 3.38 -4.18
CA SER A 24 -8.60 3.73 -2.76
C SER A 24 -7.66 4.91 -2.58
N MET A 25 -6.71 5.13 -3.50
CA MET A 25 -5.83 6.31 -3.51
C MET A 25 -6.59 7.59 -3.85
N ILE A 26 -7.42 7.56 -4.89
CA ILE A 26 -8.30 8.68 -5.25
C ILE A 26 -9.28 8.98 -4.11
N GLY A 27 -9.93 7.95 -3.55
CA GLY A 27 -10.84 8.11 -2.42
C GLY A 27 -10.17 8.71 -1.18
N GLY A 28 -8.92 8.31 -0.90
CA GLY A 28 -8.11 8.89 0.17
C GLY A 28 -7.88 10.39 0.00
N ILE A 29 -7.42 10.80 -1.19
CA ILE A 29 -7.17 12.21 -1.51
C ILE A 29 -8.46 13.05 -1.41
N CYS A 30 -9.57 12.54 -1.95
CA CYS A 30 -10.87 13.22 -1.84
C CYS A 30 -11.27 13.43 -0.37
N THR A 31 -11.04 12.43 0.48
CA THR A 31 -11.40 12.50 1.90
C THR A 31 -10.46 13.43 2.69
N GLU A 32 -9.19 13.49 2.32
CA GLU A 32 -8.22 14.44 2.88
C GLU A 32 -8.61 15.89 2.62
N LEU A 33 -9.05 16.21 1.40
CA LEU A 33 -9.56 17.54 1.07
C LEU A 33 -10.91 17.85 1.73
N PHE A 34 -11.74 16.84 1.99
CA PHE A 34 -13.08 17.04 2.54
C PHE A 34 -13.07 17.40 4.04
N LEU A 35 -12.07 16.90 4.78
CA LEU A 35 -11.95 17.12 6.23
C LEU A 35 -11.85 18.62 6.65
N PRO A 36 -10.94 19.44 6.09
CA PRO A 36 -10.87 20.87 6.44
C PRO A 36 -12.12 21.64 6.02
N ARG A 37 -12.78 21.23 4.93
CA ARG A 37 -14.04 21.85 4.47
C ARG A 37 -15.19 21.57 5.44
N LEU A 38 -15.26 20.35 5.99
CA LEU A 38 -16.23 19.98 7.04
C LEU A 38 -15.96 20.73 8.35
N LEU A 39 -14.70 20.83 8.76
CA LEU A 39 -14.32 21.61 9.95
C LEU A 39 -14.74 23.09 9.81
N GLY A 40 -14.53 23.70 8.64
CA GLY A 40 -15.01 25.05 8.35
C GLY A 40 -16.54 25.19 8.50
N MET A 41 -17.31 24.25 7.96
CA MET A 41 -18.78 24.27 8.09
C MET A 41 -19.26 24.11 9.54
N VAL A 42 -18.59 23.28 10.35
CA VAL A 42 -18.89 23.11 11.78
C VAL A 42 -18.66 24.42 12.54
N ILE A 43 -17.55 25.11 12.26
CA ILE A 43 -17.21 26.38 12.88
C ILE A 43 -18.20 27.48 12.45
N ASP A 44 -18.37 27.67 11.14
CA ASP A 44 -19.15 28.78 10.57
C ASP A 44 -20.66 28.64 10.81
N ARG A 45 -21.21 27.42 10.76
CA ARG A 45 -22.66 27.20 10.90
C ARG A 45 -23.07 26.63 12.24
N GLY A 46 -22.19 25.89 12.93
CA GLY A 46 -22.48 25.31 14.24
C GLY A 46 -22.33 26.31 15.38
N LEU A 47 -21.19 27.01 15.47
CA LEU A 47 -20.97 27.97 16.55
C LEU A 47 -21.70 29.30 16.33
N SER A 48 -21.81 29.76 15.08
CA SER A 48 -22.39 31.07 14.76
C SER A 48 -23.92 31.14 14.98
N THR A 49 -24.63 30.00 14.89
CA THR A 49 -26.10 29.95 15.07
C THR A 49 -26.56 29.64 16.50
N LYS A 50 -25.65 29.39 17.46
CA LYS A 50 -25.93 29.05 18.88
C LYS A 50 -26.97 27.93 19.09
N SER A 51 -27.21 27.11 18.08
CA SER A 51 -28.17 26.00 18.10
C SER A 51 -27.47 24.71 18.51
N MET A 52 -27.74 24.21 19.72
CA MET A 52 -27.16 22.95 20.22
C MET A 52 -27.52 21.75 19.33
N SER A 53 -28.70 21.78 18.69
CA SER A 53 -29.15 20.72 17.76
C SER A 53 -28.40 20.74 16.42
N ALA A 54 -28.03 21.93 15.92
CA ALA A 54 -27.19 22.05 14.74
C ALA A 54 -25.77 21.52 15.01
N VAL A 55 -25.19 21.87 16.16
CA VAL A 55 -23.86 21.39 16.58
C VAL A 55 -23.83 19.86 16.67
N LEU A 56 -24.80 19.23 17.35
CA LEU A 56 -24.87 17.77 17.43
C LEU A 56 -24.97 17.09 16.06
N ARG A 57 -25.77 17.65 15.14
CA ARG A 57 -25.94 17.10 13.78
C ARG A 57 -24.65 17.19 12.97
N TYR A 58 -23.94 18.32 12.98
CA TYR A 58 -22.70 18.49 12.23
C TYR A 58 -21.53 17.69 12.83
N THR A 59 -21.44 17.60 14.17
CA THR A 59 -20.46 16.74 14.85
C THR A 59 -20.71 15.26 14.53
N GLY A 60 -21.97 14.83 14.47
CA GLY A 60 -22.33 13.47 14.05
C GLY A 60 -21.90 13.18 12.60
N PHE A 61 -22.12 14.12 11.68
CA PHE A 61 -21.63 14.02 10.30
C PHE A 61 -20.10 13.96 10.23
N LEU A 62 -19.40 14.75 11.04
CA LEU A 62 -17.94 14.73 11.10
C LEU A 62 -17.44 13.37 11.58
N GLY A 63 -18.03 12.79 12.63
CA GLY A 63 -17.73 11.44 13.09
C GLY A 63 -17.95 10.37 12.03
N LEU A 64 -19.06 10.44 11.30
CA LEU A 64 -19.35 9.52 10.19
C LEU A 64 -18.27 9.64 9.08
N THR A 65 -17.90 10.85 8.69
CA THR A 65 -16.87 11.06 7.66
C THR A 65 -15.49 10.57 8.11
N ALA A 66 -15.16 10.71 9.40
CA ALA A 66 -13.93 10.18 9.97
C ALA A 66 -13.91 8.65 9.95
N MET A 67 -15.02 7.98 10.25
CA MET A 67 -15.12 6.52 10.13
C MET A 67 -14.96 6.04 8.68
N VAL A 68 -15.61 6.72 7.73
CA VAL A 68 -15.45 6.40 6.29
C VAL A 68 -13.99 6.58 5.86
N ARG A 69 -13.34 7.67 6.30
CA ARG A 69 -11.92 7.91 6.04
C ARG A 69 -11.05 6.78 6.58
N ALA A 70 -11.28 6.37 7.81
CA ALA A 70 -10.52 5.29 8.43
C ALA A 70 -10.66 3.97 7.65
N GLY A 71 -11.89 3.65 7.21
CA GLY A 71 -12.16 2.48 6.37
C GLY A 71 -11.43 2.53 5.01
N LEU A 72 -11.47 3.68 4.32
CA LEU A 72 -10.75 3.87 3.06
C LEU A 72 -9.24 3.77 3.24
N HIS A 73 -8.70 4.36 4.30
CA HIS A 73 -7.28 4.29 4.61
C HIS A 73 -6.83 2.86 4.91
N TYR A 74 -7.63 2.10 5.68
CA TYR A 74 -7.37 0.69 5.94
C TYR A 74 -7.38 -0.13 4.64
N LEU A 75 -8.40 0.04 3.80
CA LEU A 75 -8.51 -0.68 2.54
C LEU A 75 -7.33 -0.38 1.60
N GLN A 76 -6.90 0.88 1.57
CA GLN A 76 -5.73 1.31 0.81
C GLN A 76 -4.45 0.60 1.31
N GLY A 77 -4.21 0.62 2.63
CA GLY A 77 -3.04 -0.05 3.22
C GLY A 77 -3.06 -1.56 2.98
N TYR A 78 -4.19 -2.21 3.21
CA TYR A 78 -4.36 -3.65 2.98
C TYR A 78 -4.12 -4.04 1.51
N SER A 79 -4.65 -3.26 0.57
CA SER A 79 -4.49 -3.53 -0.86
C SER A 79 -3.04 -3.37 -1.31
N ARG A 80 -2.33 -2.37 -0.77
CA ARG A 80 -0.90 -2.16 -1.02
C ARG A 80 -0.06 -3.33 -0.52
N GLU A 81 -0.21 -3.70 0.75
CA GLU A 81 0.53 -4.82 1.36
C GLU A 81 0.25 -6.12 0.62
N ARG A 82 -1.02 -6.39 0.30
CA ARG A 82 -1.39 -7.59 -0.47
C ARG A 82 -0.74 -7.62 -1.85
N ALA A 83 -0.67 -6.49 -2.56
CA ALA A 83 0.03 -6.40 -3.84
C ALA A 83 1.52 -6.72 -3.70
N GLY A 84 2.18 -6.13 -2.68
CA GLY A 84 3.59 -6.37 -2.39
C GLY A 84 3.88 -7.85 -2.12
N GLN A 85 3.06 -8.50 -1.29
CA GLN A 85 3.22 -9.92 -0.96
C GLN A 85 3.03 -10.84 -2.18
N GLU A 86 2.08 -10.55 -3.07
CA GLU A 86 1.91 -11.32 -4.32
C GLU A 86 3.11 -11.19 -5.26
N VAL A 87 3.72 -10.01 -5.33
CA VAL A 87 4.96 -9.79 -6.09
C VAL A 87 6.12 -10.57 -5.49
N ILE A 88 6.33 -10.52 -4.17
CA ILE A 88 7.35 -11.30 -3.46
C ILE A 88 7.17 -12.80 -3.73
N ARG A 89 5.93 -13.29 -3.63
CA ARG A 89 5.60 -14.70 -3.87
C ARG A 89 6.01 -15.13 -5.28
N SER A 90 5.63 -14.34 -6.29
CA SER A 90 5.98 -14.63 -7.69
C SER A 90 7.50 -14.62 -7.92
N LEU A 91 8.21 -13.65 -7.33
CA LEU A 91 9.65 -13.53 -7.48
C LEU A 91 10.40 -14.68 -6.79
N ARG A 92 10.02 -15.03 -5.56
CA ARG A 92 10.57 -16.19 -4.85
C ARG A 92 10.35 -17.48 -5.63
N HIS A 93 9.14 -17.69 -6.17
CA HIS A 93 8.84 -18.89 -6.96
C HIS A 93 9.75 -19.01 -8.18
N GLN A 94 9.98 -17.92 -8.92
CA GLN A 94 10.89 -17.91 -10.08
C GLN A 94 12.36 -18.14 -9.70
N LEU A 95 12.80 -17.55 -8.58
CA LEU A 95 14.16 -17.74 -8.08
C LEU A 95 14.39 -19.18 -7.61
N TYR A 96 13.44 -19.78 -6.89
CA TYR A 96 13.51 -21.19 -6.48
C TYR A 96 13.55 -22.13 -7.69
N ALA A 97 12.68 -21.93 -8.68
CA ALA A 97 12.68 -22.73 -9.90
C ALA A 97 14.02 -22.64 -10.66
N ARG A 98 14.69 -21.48 -10.59
CA ARG A 98 16.01 -21.30 -11.20
C ARG A 98 17.11 -21.99 -10.40
N LEU A 99 17.11 -21.86 -9.07
CA LEU A 99 18.07 -22.55 -8.20
C LEU A 99 18.05 -24.06 -8.43
N GLN A 100 16.86 -24.67 -8.52
CA GLN A 100 16.73 -26.12 -8.75
C GLN A 100 17.38 -26.62 -10.05
N ARG A 101 17.68 -25.73 -11.01
CA ARG A 101 18.31 -26.07 -12.29
C ARG A 101 19.81 -25.78 -12.33
N LEU A 102 20.39 -25.22 -11.27
CA LEU A 102 21.83 -24.92 -11.23
C LEU A 102 22.67 -26.17 -10.92
N SER A 103 23.91 -26.17 -11.43
CA SER A 103 24.86 -27.25 -11.25
C SER A 103 25.39 -27.30 -9.81
N PHE A 104 25.83 -28.49 -9.38
CA PHE A 104 26.40 -28.71 -8.05
C PHE A 104 27.60 -27.78 -7.76
N THR A 105 28.44 -27.51 -8.76
CA THR A 105 29.60 -26.61 -8.66
C THR A 105 29.22 -25.20 -8.18
N TYR A 106 28.04 -24.70 -8.56
CA TYR A 106 27.58 -23.39 -8.11
C TYR A 106 27.33 -23.34 -6.61
N TYR A 107 26.78 -24.42 -6.04
CA TYR A 107 26.51 -24.55 -4.61
C TYR A 107 27.79 -24.75 -3.79
N THR A 108 28.85 -25.26 -4.39
CA THR A 108 30.17 -25.34 -3.73
C THR A 108 30.86 -23.98 -3.65
N MET A 109 30.63 -23.10 -4.64
CA MET A 109 31.22 -21.75 -4.68
C MET A 109 30.39 -20.69 -3.95
N ASN A 110 29.09 -20.90 -3.76
CA ASN A 110 28.19 -19.95 -3.11
C ASN A 110 27.51 -20.62 -1.90
N PRO A 111 27.79 -20.16 -0.66
CA PRO A 111 27.17 -20.72 0.53
C PRO A 111 25.64 -20.65 0.45
N THR A 112 24.96 -21.76 0.75
CA THR A 112 23.49 -21.84 0.72
C THR A 112 22.82 -20.77 1.60
N GLY A 113 23.48 -20.36 2.70
CA GLY A 113 23.00 -19.28 3.57
C GLY A 113 22.96 -17.92 2.87
N ASP A 114 23.97 -17.59 2.06
CA ASP A 114 24.00 -16.33 1.29
C ASP A 114 22.92 -16.33 0.21
N LEU A 115 22.71 -17.47 -0.47
CA LEU A 115 21.64 -17.62 -1.45
C LEU A 115 20.25 -17.43 -0.82
N MET A 116 20.01 -18.01 0.35
CA MET A 116 18.74 -17.84 1.08
C MET A 116 18.54 -16.40 1.57
N SER A 117 19.60 -15.73 2.02
CA SER A 117 19.56 -14.31 2.40
C SER A 117 19.16 -13.44 1.21
N ARG A 118 19.79 -13.62 0.05
CA ARG A 118 19.44 -12.88 -1.18
C ARG A 118 18.01 -13.13 -1.63
N LEU A 119 17.49 -14.35 -1.47
CA LEU A 119 16.09 -14.69 -1.84
C LEU A 119 15.03 -14.09 -0.92
N THR A 120 15.40 -13.86 0.34
CA THR A 120 14.46 -13.41 1.36
C THR A 120 14.63 -11.94 1.66
N SER A 121 15.83 -11.52 2.07
CA SER A 121 16.18 -10.15 2.48
C SER A 121 16.24 -9.21 1.28
N ASP A 122 17.09 -9.46 0.28
CA ASP A 122 17.27 -8.51 -0.84
C ASP A 122 15.97 -8.31 -1.62
N VAL A 123 15.20 -9.39 -1.81
CA VAL A 123 13.88 -9.33 -2.46
C VAL A 123 12.91 -8.45 -1.68
N HIS A 124 12.92 -8.53 -0.35
CA HIS A 124 12.07 -7.71 0.50
C HIS A 124 12.53 -6.25 0.49
N SER A 125 13.84 -6.00 0.60
CA SER A 125 14.41 -4.66 0.54
C SER A 125 14.13 -3.93 -0.78
N ILE A 126 14.13 -4.64 -1.91
CA ILE A 126 13.73 -4.07 -3.20
C ILE A 126 12.26 -3.66 -3.18
N LEU A 127 11.39 -4.46 -2.57
CA LEU A 127 9.98 -4.11 -2.45
C LEU A 127 9.80 -2.89 -1.54
N ASP A 128 10.46 -2.86 -0.38
CA ASP A 128 10.40 -1.72 0.56
C ASP A 128 10.85 -0.41 -0.10
N PHE A 129 11.88 -0.48 -0.96
CA PHE A 129 12.32 0.66 -1.78
C PHE A 129 11.22 1.14 -2.73
N VAL A 130 10.54 0.23 -3.42
CA VAL A 130 9.47 0.56 -4.37
C VAL A 130 8.22 1.08 -3.67
N GLU A 131 7.89 0.55 -2.49
CA GLU A 131 6.79 1.02 -1.65
C GLU A 131 7.09 2.37 -0.96
N GLY A 132 8.35 2.82 -0.99
CA GLY A 132 8.79 4.03 -0.29
C GLY A 132 8.78 3.87 1.24
N ARG A 133 8.92 2.64 1.74
CA ARG A 133 8.88 2.29 3.17
C ARG A 133 10.21 2.43 3.90
N ILE A 134 11.29 2.75 3.19
CA ILE A 134 12.61 2.85 3.79
C ILE A 134 12.65 4.10 4.68
N GLN A 135 12.61 3.90 5.99
CA GLN A 135 13.02 4.91 6.97
C GLN A 135 14.54 4.89 7.01
N ALA A 136 15.16 5.96 6.52
CA ALA A 136 16.60 6.19 6.64
C ALA A 136 16.99 6.53 8.08
#